data_AF-A0A3D2SRZ8-F1
#
_entry.id   AF-A0A3D2SRZ8-F1
#
_cell.length_a   1.000
_cell.length_b   1.000
_cell.length_c   1.000
_cell.angle_alpha   90.00
_cell.angle_beta   90.00
_cell.angle_gamma   90.00
#
_symmetry.space_group_name_H-M   'P 1'
#
loop_
_entity.id
_entity.type
_entity.pdbx_description
1 polymer ?
#
loop_
_entity_poly.entity_id
_entity_poly.type
_entity_poly.pdbx_seq_one_letter_code
_entity_poly.pdbx_strand_id
1 'polypeptide(L)' 'MTTAREDQASALLNHVQRYQAGRLTVFLGAAPGVGKTYAMLSRAQELSRQGVDITVGIVETHGRAET' A
#
# COMPACT_ATOMS: atom_id res chain seq x y z
N MET A 1 -30.08 -11.02 -21.99
CA MET A 1 -28.71 -10.65 -22.47
C MET A 1 -28.25 -9.28 -21.97
N THR A 2 -29.14 -8.30 -21.78
CA THR A 2 -28.80 -6.95 -21.29
C THR A 2 -28.31 -6.90 -19.84
N THR A 3 -28.97 -7.63 -18.93
CA THR A 3 -28.68 -7.64 -17.48
C THR A 3 -27.26 -8.11 -17.16
N ALA A 4 -26.76 -9.15 -17.84
CA ALA A 4 -25.40 -9.68 -17.62
C ALA A 4 -24.30 -8.66 -17.98
N ARG A 5 -24.55 -7.79 -18.98
CA ARG A 5 -23.61 -6.73 -19.37
C ARG A 5 -23.65 -5.57 -18.37
N GLU A 6 -24.82 -5.26 -17.83
CA GLU A 6 -25.02 -4.24 -16.79
C GLU A 6 -24.38 -4.68 -15.45
N ASP A 7 -24.48 -5.96 -15.10
CA ASP A 7 -23.84 -6.55 -13.92
C ASP A 7 -22.31 -6.51 -14.02
N GLN A 8 -21.74 -6.89 -15.17
CA GLN A 8 -20.31 -6.79 -15.43
C GLN A 8 -19.80 -5.35 -15.40
N ALA A 9 -20.54 -4.41 -15.99
CA ALA A 9 -20.20 -2.99 -15.96
C ALA A 9 -20.20 -2.44 -14.52
N SER A 10 -21.22 -2.80 -13.74
CA SER A 10 -21.34 -2.41 -12.33
C SER A 10 -20.22 -3.00 -11.47
N ALA A 11 -19.85 -4.27 -11.69
CA ALA A 11 -18.74 -4.91 -11.00
C ALA A 11 -17.39 -4.22 -11.31
N LEU A 12 -17.15 -3.85 -12.57
CA LEU A 12 -15.95 -3.12 -12.97
C LEU A 12 -15.90 -1.72 -12.34
N LEU A 13 -17.01 -0.97 -12.37
CA LEU A 13 -17.11 0.36 -11.75
C LEU A 13 -16.84 0.30 -10.25
N ASN A 14 -17.42 -0.68 -9.56
CA ASN A 14 -17.17 -0.92 -8.13
C ASN A 14 -15.70 -1.28 -7.85
N HIS A 15 -15.01 -1.91 -8.79
CA HIS A 15 -13.59 -2.22 -8.64
C HIS A 15 -12.75 -0.95 -8.78
N VAL A 16 -13.02 -0.11 -9.79
CA VAL A 16 -12.34 1.17 -10.02
C VAL A 16 -12.57 2.15 -8.86
N GLN A 17 -13.79 2.23 -8.32
CA GLN A 17 -14.09 3.06 -7.15
C GLN A 17 -13.30 2.64 -5.91
N ARG A 18 -13.04 1.35 -5.71
CA ARG A 18 -12.16 0.87 -4.62
C ARG A 18 -10.71 1.32 -4.80
N TYR A 19 -10.23 1.53 -6.02
CA TYR A 19 -8.91 2.10 -6.28
C TYR A 19 -8.84 3.61 -5.99
N GLN A 20 -9.98 4.30 -5.94
CA GLN A 20 -10.03 5.71 -5.53
C GLN A 20 -10.03 5.88 -4.01
N ALA A 21 -10.32 4.83 -3.25
CA ALA A 21 -10.15 4.83 -1.80
C ALA A 21 -8.67 4.71 -1.40
N GLY A 22 -8.31 5.20 -0.22
CA GLY A 22 -6.97 4.99 0.34
C GLY A 22 -6.64 3.50 0.45
N ARG A 23 -5.42 3.11 0.09
CA ARG A 23 -4.97 1.72 0.13
C ARG A 23 -4.11 1.46 1.36
N LEU A 24 -4.56 0.56 2.24
CA LEU A 24 -3.71 0.00 3.30
C LEU A 24 -2.79 -1.07 2.71
N THR A 25 -1.48 -0.87 2.82
CA THR A 25 -0.47 -1.86 2.41
C THR A 25 0.22 -2.42 3.65
N VAL A 26 0.17 -3.74 3.83
CA VAL A 26 0.78 -4.43 4.99
C VAL A 26 2.01 -5.20 4.54
N PHE A 27 3.16 -4.93 5.16
CA PHE A 27 4.40 -5.66 4.92
C PHE A 27 4.50 -6.82 5.91
N LEU A 28 4.26 -8.05 5.43
CA LEU A 28 4.33 -9.27 6.23
C LEU A 28 5.74 -9.87 6.19
N GLY A 29 6.14 -10.56 7.26
CA GLY A 29 7.46 -11.17 7.35
C GLY A 29 7.51 -12.24 8.42
N ALA A 30 8.07 -13.40 8.07
CA ALA A 30 8.02 -14.64 8.84
C ALA A 30 8.99 -14.73 10.02
N ALA A 31 9.83 -13.71 10.24
CA ALA A 31 10.82 -13.70 11.33
C ALA A 31 11.09 -12.30 11.90
N PRO A 32 11.60 -12.19 13.13
CA PRO A 32 12.16 -10.96 13.68
C PRO A 32 13.34 -10.46 12.83
N GLY A 33 13.43 -9.16 12.60
CA GLY A 33 14.54 -8.58 11.84
C GLY A 33 14.52 -8.84 10.32
N VAL A 34 13.49 -9.49 9.77
CA VAL A 34 13.34 -9.78 8.32
C VAL A 34 13.17 -8.53 7.43
N GLY A 35 13.24 -7.32 8.00
CA GLY A 35 13.27 -6.09 7.22
C GLY A 35 11.91 -5.48 6.87
N LYS A 36 10.82 -5.80 7.59
CA LYS A 36 9.49 -5.22 7.33
C LYS A 36 9.50 -3.67 7.35
N THR A 37 10.11 -3.08 8.38
CA THR A 37 10.26 -1.62 8.51
C THR A 37 11.11 -1.04 7.38
N TYR A 38 12.23 -1.70 7.05
CA TYR A 38 13.10 -1.28 5.96
C TYR A 38 12.38 -1.31 4.61
N ALA A 39 11.64 -2.37 4.30
CA ALA A 39 10.86 -2.49 3.08
C ALA A 39 9.78 -1.39 2.98
N MET A 40 9.10 -1.09 4.09
CA MET A 40 8.13 0.00 4.17
C MET A 40 8.78 1.36 3.87
N LEU A 41 9.89 1.69 4.53
CA LEU A 41 10.57 2.97 4.35
C LEU A 41 11.22 3.10 2.96
N SER A 42 11.78 2.02 2.42
CA SER A 42 12.34 1.99 1.06
C SER A 42 11.25 2.27 0.01
N ARG A 43 10.07 1.65 0.16
CA ARG A 43 8.91 1.96 -0.69
C ARG A 43 8.46 3.42 -0.55
N ALA A 44 8.42 3.95 0.67
CA ALA A 44 8.08 5.35 0.91
C ALA A 44 9.07 6.31 0.23
N GLN A 45 10.37 6.01 0.29
CA GLN A 45 11.41 6.80 -0.37
C GLN A 45 11.29 6.74 -1.90
N GLU A 46 10.95 5.57 -2.46
CA GLU A 46 10.68 5.43 -3.90
C GLU A 46 9.46 6.27 -4.35
N LEU A 47 8.36 6.24 -3.59
CA LEU A 47 7.17 7.06 -3.87
C LEU A 47 7.48 8.56 -3.75
N SER A 48 8.27 8.95 -2.75
CA SER A 48 8.71 10.34 -2.60
C SER A 48 9.55 10.79 -3.80
N ARG A 49 10.45 9.95 -4.33
CA ARG A 49 11.20 10.23 -5.57
C ARG A 49 10.30 10.35 -6.81
N GLN A 50 9.10 9.76 -6.77
CA GLN A 50 8.08 9.89 -7.82
C GLN A 50 7.19 11.13 -7.63
N GLY A 51 7.47 11.98 -6.63
CA GLY A 51 6.70 13.20 -6.35
C GLY A 51 5.41 12.96 -5.57
N VAL A 52 5.22 11.77 -4.98
CA VAL A 52 4.10 11.53 -4.06
C VAL A 52 4.40 12.25 -2.74
N ASP A 53 3.41 12.96 -2.19
CA ASP A 53 3.49 13.54 -0.86
C ASP A 53 3.40 12.44 0.20
N ILE A 54 4.43 12.32 1.04
CA ILE A 54 4.59 11.24 2.00
C ILE A 54 4.78 11.83 3.39
N THR A 55 3.98 11.37 4.34
CA THR A 55 4.14 11.64 5.77
C THR A 55 4.32 10.34 6.54
N VAL A 56 5.25 10.34 7.48
CA VAL A 56 5.47 9.22 8.40
C VAL A 56 4.84 9.57 9.75
N GLY A 57 3.81 8.82 10.15
CA GLY A 57 3.13 9.05 11.43
C GLY A 57 3.86 8.45 12.64
N ILE A 58 4.39 7.24 12.50
CA ILE A 58 5.13 6.53 13.56
C ILE A 58 6.12 5.54 12.95
N VAL A 59 7.31 5.45 13.54
CA VAL A 59 8.32 4.42 13.25
C VAL A 59 8.95 3.96 14.56
N GLU A 60 8.96 2.66 14.78
CA GLU A 60 9.65 2.04 15.91
C GLU A 60 10.85 1.24 15.42
N THR A 61 12.05 1.78 15.62
CA THR A 61 13.31 1.18 15.13
C THR A 61 13.80 0.03 16.00
N HIS A 62 13.29 -0.09 17.23
CA HIS A 62 13.70 -1.12 18.20
C HIS A 62 15.23 -1.19 18.39
N GLY A 63 15.92 -0.04 18.30
CA GLY A 63 17.37 0.07 18.50
C GLY A 63 18.24 -0.35 17.30
N ARG A 64 17.67 -0.56 16.11
CA ARG A 64 18.42 -0.92 14.90
C ARG A 64 18.85 0.35 14.16
N ALA A 65 20.16 0.55 14.00
CA ALA A 65 20.73 1.75 13.38
C ALA A 65 20.42 1.89 11.88
N GLU A 66 20.11 0.78 11.21
CA GLU A 66 19.86 0.73 9.77
C GLU A 66 18.39 1.00 9.38
N THR A 67 17.51 1.25 10.37
CA THR A 67 16.08 1.59 10.20
C THR A 67 15.80 2.98 10.72
#